data_AF-A0A7C1PN33-F1
#
_entry.id   AF-A0A7C1PN33-F1
#
_cell.length_a   1.000
_cell.length_b   1.000
_cell.length_c   1.000
_cell.angle_alpha   90.00
_cell.angle_beta   90.00
_cell.angle_gamma   90.00
#
_symmetry.space_group_name_H-M   'P 1'
#
loop_
_entity.id
_entity.type
_entity.pdbx_description
1 polymer ?
#
loop_
_entity_poly.entity_id
_entity_poly.type
_entity_poly.pdbx_seq_one_letter_code
_entity_poly.pdbx_strand_id
1 'polypeptide(L)'
;MTRIDFDKYEDFYARRTEGLRSSVMRDLMAIIARPEIISLAGGLPNTESFPVKTLVKITHDVATENSAAALQYGPTEGLTETKRNIARV
;
A
#
# COMPACT_ATOMS: atom_id res chain seq x y z
N MET A 1 27.49 -16.04 30.11
CA MET A 1 27.28 -14.98 29.09
C MET A 1 25.79 -15.00 28.75
N THR A 2 25.03 -14.02 29.23
CA THR A 2 23.56 -14.01 29.15
C THR A 2 23.14 -13.68 27.72
N ARG A 3 22.53 -14.64 27.01
CA ARG A 3 21.89 -14.39 25.70
C ARG A 3 20.70 -13.47 25.96
N ILE A 4 20.77 -12.23 25.47
CA ILE A 4 19.62 -11.34 25.44
C ILE A 4 18.71 -11.87 24.34
N ASP A 5 17.55 -12.37 24.74
CA ASP A 5 16.52 -12.84 23.83
C ASP A 5 15.64 -11.64 23.43
N PHE A 6 15.81 -11.17 22.19
CA PHE A 6 15.02 -10.06 21.64
C PHE A 6 13.68 -10.53 21.06
N ASP A 7 13.51 -11.84 20.84
CA ASP A 7 12.30 -12.44 20.30
C ASP A 7 12.18 -13.91 20.72
N LYS A 8 11.38 -14.14 21.77
CA LYS A 8 11.12 -15.46 22.36
C LYS A 8 10.52 -16.50 21.40
N TYR A 9 10.16 -16.10 20.18
CA TYR A 9 9.62 -16.99 19.15
C TYR A 9 10.61 -17.31 18.03
N GLU A 10 11.85 -16.84 18.10
CA GLU A 10 12.88 -16.99 17.06
C GLU A 10 13.00 -18.44 16.54
N ASP A 11 13.00 -19.41 17.45
CA ASP A 11 13.14 -20.83 17.11
C ASP A 11 11.93 -21.44 16.35
N PHE A 12 10.79 -20.75 16.32
CA PHE A 12 9.59 -21.19 15.59
C PHE A 12 9.50 -20.64 14.17
N TYR A 13 10.43 -19.75 13.78
CA TYR A 13 10.40 -19.15 12.46
C TYR A 13 10.88 -20.11 11.37
N ALA A 14 10.20 -20.07 10.22
CA ALA A 14 10.60 -20.84 9.06
C ALA A 14 11.87 -20.26 8.46
N ARG A 15 12.85 -21.09 8.07
CA ARG A 15 14.14 -20.65 7.48
C ARG A 15 14.03 -19.53 6.42
N ARG A 16 12.97 -19.52 5.60
CA ARG A 16 12.72 -18.47 4.59
C ARG A 16 12.59 -17.06 5.16
N THR A 17 12.38 -16.91 6.47
CA THR A 17 12.21 -15.61 7.13
C THR A 17 13.53 -15.03 7.65
N GLU A 18 14.65 -15.78 7.62
CA GLU A 18 15.95 -15.32 8.15
C GLU A 18 16.45 -14.00 7.53
N GLY A 19 16.05 -13.71 6.29
CA GLY A 19 16.38 -12.47 5.58
C GLY A 19 15.37 -11.33 5.73
N LEU A 20 14.23 -11.54 6.40
CA LEU A 20 13.23 -10.48 6.56
C LEU A 20 13.77 -9.40 7.50
N ARG A 21 13.67 -8.14 7.07
CA ARG A 21 14.08 -6.95 7.83
C ARG A 21 12.99 -5.89 7.74
N SER A 22 12.93 -5.00 8.73
CA SER A 22 12.05 -3.83 8.63
C SER A 22 12.49 -2.93 7.48
N SER A 23 11.52 -2.26 6.85
CA SER A 23 11.81 -1.26 5.83
C SER A 23 12.07 0.08 6.51
N VAL A 24 13.32 0.54 6.48
CA VAL A 24 13.70 1.87 7.02
C VAL A 24 12.84 2.98 6.41
N MET A 25 12.45 2.86 5.14
CA MET A 25 11.54 3.81 4.50
C MET A 25 10.15 3.84 5.14
N ARG A 26 9.63 2.68 5.59
CA ARG A 26 8.35 2.62 6.30
C ARG A 26 8.45 3.26 7.68
N ASP A 27 9.56 3.05 8.38
CA ASP A 27 9.80 3.67 9.69
C ASP A 27 9.94 5.20 9.55
N LEU A 28 10.61 5.66 8.48
CA LEU A 28 10.69 7.08 8.13
C LEU A 28 9.32 7.68 7.77
N MET A 29 8.46 6.93 7.06
CA MET A 29 7.10 7.37 6.71
C MET A 29 6.25 7.71 7.95
N ALA A 30 6.44 6.98 9.06
CA ALA A 30 5.76 7.28 10.32
C ALA A 30 6.22 8.61 10.94
N ILE A 31 7.50 8.97 10.75
CA ILE A 31 8.08 10.21 11.26
C ILE A 31 7.62 11.41 10.43
N ILE A 32 7.65 11.31 9.11
CA ILE A 32 7.29 12.42 8.20
C ILE A 32 5.78 12.74 8.22
N ALA A 33 4.94 11.84 8.72
CA ALA A 33 3.51 12.08 8.91
C ALA A 33 3.21 13.05 10.07
N ARG A 34 4.21 13.36 10.91
CA ARG A 34 4.07 14.29 12.03
C ARG A 34 4.00 15.74 11.52
N PRO A 35 2.99 16.54 11.92
CA PRO A 35 2.75 17.87 11.35
C PRO A 35 3.88 18.88 11.60
N GLU A 36 4.71 18.68 12.62
CA GLU A 36 5.87 19.51 12.94
C GLU A 36 7.11 19.21 12.08
N ILE A 37 7.08 18.15 11.27
CA ILE A 37 8.21 17.73 10.44
C ILE A 37 8.06 18.30 9.03
N ILE A 38 9.06 19.07 8.59
CA ILE A 38 9.22 19.41 7.18
C ILE A 38 10.02 18.30 6.51
N SER A 39 9.33 17.41 5.79
CA SER A 39 9.96 16.31 5.08
C SER A 39 10.46 16.73 3.71
N LEU A 40 11.77 16.69 3.52
CA LEU A 40 12.42 16.73 2.21
C LEU A 40 12.77 15.32 1.68
N ALA A 41 12.38 14.27 2.42
CA ALA A 41 12.49 12.90 1.96
C ALA A 41 11.54 12.73 0.76
N GLY A 42 12.12 12.54 -0.43
CA GLY A 42 11.38 12.40 -1.68
C GLY A 42 10.52 11.13 -1.73
N GLY A 43 9.51 11.14 -2.60
CA GLY A 43 8.71 9.95 -2.92
C GLY A 43 7.21 10.07 -2.63
N LEU A 44 6.77 11.14 -1.97
CA LEU A 44 5.35 11.45 -1.84
C LEU A 44 4.90 12.43 -2.93
N PRO A 45 3.84 12.13 -3.69
CA PRO A 45 3.27 13.06 -4.65
C PRO A 45 2.62 14.26 -3.94
N ASN A 46 2.56 15.41 -4.63
CA ASN A 46 1.82 16.57 -4.13
C ASN A 46 0.33 16.23 -4.02
N THR A 47 -0.24 16.29 -2.81
CA THR A 47 -1.64 15.95 -2.55
C THR A 47 -2.62 16.92 -3.20
N GLU A 48 -2.23 18.17 -3.41
CA GLU A 48 -3.05 19.15 -4.14
C GLU A 48 -3.24 18.79 -5.62
N SER A 49 -2.36 17.96 -6.18
CA SER A 49 -2.48 17.47 -7.55
C SER A 49 -3.52 16.36 -7.71
N PHE A 50 -4.05 15.82 -6.62
CA PHE A 50 -5.01 14.72 -6.68
C PHE A 50 -6.38 15.19 -7.20
N PRO A 51 -6.94 14.50 -8.21
CA PRO A 51 -8.17 14.93 -8.86
C PRO A 51 -9.41 14.52 -8.05
N VAL A 52 -9.65 15.17 -6.90
CA VAL A 52 -10.72 14.83 -5.93
C VAL A 52 -12.09 14.71 -6.59
N LYS A 53 -12.46 15.67 -7.45
CA LYS A 53 -13.77 15.66 -8.15
C LYS A 53 -13.93 14.42 -9.04
N THR A 54 -12.87 14.02 -9.73
CA THR A 54 -12.86 12.82 -10.58
C THR A 54 -12.98 11.56 -9.74
N LEU A 55 -12.26 11.48 -8.62
CA LEU A 55 -12.33 10.34 -7.70
C LEU A 55 -13.74 10.15 -7.12
N VAL A 56 -14.39 11.24 -6.69
CA VAL A 56 -15.76 11.21 -6.18
C VAL A 56 -16.72 10.68 -7.25
N LYS A 57 -16.63 11.21 -8.48
CA LYS A 57 -17.47 10.77 -9.59
C LYS A 57 -17.28 9.27 -9.88
N ILE A 58 -16.04 8.82 -10.06
CA ILE A 58 -15.75 7.41 -10.36
C ILE A 58 -16.28 6.48 -9.25
N THR A 59 -16.10 6.86 -7.99
CA THR A 59 -16.54 6.06 -6.84
C THR A 59 -18.07 5.96 -6.81
N HIS A 60 -18.77 7.06 -7.07
CA HIS A 60 -20.22 7.08 -7.20
C HIS A 60 -20.68 6.16 -8.33
N ASP A 61 -20.12 6.32 -9.54
CA ASP A 61 -20.51 5.54 -10.72
C ASP A 61 -20.28 4.03 -10.49
N VAL A 62 -19.18 3.63 -9.84
CA VAL A 62 -18.94 2.23 -9.46
C VAL A 62 -19.99 1.75 -8.46
N ALA A 63 -20.31 2.55 -7.45
CA ALA A 63 -21.27 2.19 -6.41
C ALA A 63 -22.72 2.09 -6.93
N THR A 64 -23.09 2.85 -7.96
CA THR A 64 -24.46 2.85 -8.49
C THR A 64 -24.64 1.89 -9.67
N GLU A 65 -23.63 1.74 -10.53
CA GLU A 65 -23.77 1.01 -11.80
C GLU A 65 -23.12 -0.38 -11.77
N ASN A 66 -22.07 -0.57 -10.95
CA ASN A 66 -21.24 -1.78 -10.98
C ASN A 66 -20.98 -2.38 -9.59
N SER A 67 -21.83 -2.07 -8.60
CA SER A 67 -21.63 -2.44 -7.19
C SER A 67 -21.44 -3.93 -6.96
N ALA A 68 -22.28 -4.77 -7.58
CA ALA A 68 -22.20 -6.22 -7.42
C ALA A 68 -20.86 -6.77 -7.92
N ALA A 69 -20.36 -6.28 -9.07
CA ALA A 69 -19.08 -6.70 -9.61
C ALA A 69 -17.90 -6.15 -8.77
N ALA A 70 -18.00 -4.93 -8.25
CA ALA A 70 -16.97 -4.31 -7.42
C ALA A 70 -16.80 -4.99 -6.05
N LEU A 71 -17.88 -5.54 -5.49
CA LEU A 71 -17.87 -6.19 -4.17
C LEU A 71 -17.69 -7.71 -4.24
N GLN A 72 -17.71 -8.31 -5.43
CA GLN A 72 -17.54 -9.74 -5.63
C GLN A 72 -16.07 -10.12 -5.82
N TYR A 73 -15.74 -11.37 -5.52
CA TYR A 73 -14.46 -11.96 -5.90
C TYR A 73 -14.16 -11.78 -7.39
N GLY A 74 -12.89 -11.48 -7.66
CA GLY A 74 -12.36 -11.33 -9.01
C GLY A 74 -11.26 -12.35 -9.32
N PRO A 75 -10.85 -12.44 -10.59
CA PRO A 75 -9.72 -13.27 -10.99
C PRO A 75 -8.40 -12.75 -10.40
N THR A 76 -7.50 -13.66 -10.03
CA THR A 76 -6.16 -13.33 -9.50
C THR A 76 -5.35 -12.45 -10.45
N GLU A 77 -5.58 -12.56 -11.74
CA GLU A 77 -4.91 -11.80 -12.80
C GLU A 77 -5.39 -10.34 -12.92
N GLY A 78 -6.43 -9.95 -12.17
CA GLY A 78 -7.04 -8.63 -12.24
C GLY A 78 -8.03 -8.43 -13.39
N LEU A 79 -8.66 -7.24 -13.42
CA LEU A 79 -9.72 -6.90 -14.37
C LEU A 79 -9.19 -6.73 -15.80
N THR A 80 -9.85 -7.39 -16.77
CA THR A 80 -9.42 -7.38 -18.18
C THR A 80 -9.41 -5.98 -18.79
N GLU A 81 -10.40 -5.13 -18.46
CA GLU A 81 -10.40 -3.72 -18.93
C GLU A 81 -9.22 -2.92 -18.39
N THR A 82 -8.87 -3.08 -17.10
CA THR A 82 -7.70 -2.41 -16.53
C THR A 82 -6.43 -2.83 -17.24
N LYS A 83 -6.25 -4.13 -17.53
CA LYS A 83 -5.11 -4.65 -18.31
C LYS A 83 -5.04 -4.01 -19.70
N ARG A 84 -6.18 -3.92 -20.41
CA ARG A 84 -6.25 -3.27 -21.73
C ARG A 84 -5.88 -1.79 -21.68
N ASN A 85 -6.37 -1.07 -20.68
CA ASN A 85 -6.09 0.36 -20.54
C ASN A 85 -4.62 0.63 -20.24
N ILE A 86 -3.99 -0.17 -19.37
CA ILE A 86 -2.55 -0.06 -19.09
C ILE A 86 -1.72 -0.34 -20.35
N ALA A 87 -2.07 -1.37 -21.13
CA ALA A 87 -1.33 -1.73 -22.34
C ALA A 87 -1.44 -0.70 -23.49
N ARG A 88 -2.35 0.28 -23.38
CA ARG A 88 -2.55 1.36 -24.36
C ARG A 88 -1.77 2.63 -24.02
N VAL A 89 -1.25 2.74 -22.80
CA VAL A 89 -0.43 3.86 -22.31
C VAL A 89 1.03 3.57 -22.61
#